data_AF-A0A817K6R1-F1
#
_entry.id   AF-A0A817K6R1-F1
#
_cell.length_a   1.000
_cell.length_b   1.000
_cell.length_c   1.000
_cell.angle_alpha   90.00
_cell.angle_beta   90.00
_cell.angle_gamma   90.00
#
_symmetry.space_group_name_H-M   'P 1'
#
loop_
_entity.id
_entity.type
_entity.pdbx_description
1 polymer ?
#
loop_
_entity_poly.entity_id
_entity_poly.type
_entity_poly.pdbx_seq_one_letter_code
_entity_poly.pdbx_strand_id
1 'polypeptide(L)'
;MKYSYVQLSHLPDEILMIIFKKLHNISLLYSLIGVSKRLNKIAHDSIFTNHLTLLRFLPVPLIDFYTLPRYSVYPLSDTIVDRFCSQILVEIHNKIEWLNVEPFSIERILLATNYPNLSGLGLYNIQIENTVHLFSDETLFSCTLKNQISSLVIDMNPLGEQISRENNNALLFTHIFTTFTNLRVLNFHTTENSVQYLSFFESPITVISSTLLELNVYLKTSNNCLYLLDGRFNQLRILHVNIDFIIISPLTINSKVEHFD
;
A
#
# COMPACT_ATOMS: atom_id res chain seq x y z
N MET A 1 35.03 21.15 -25.74
CA MET A 1 34.82 21.00 -24.28
C MET A 1 35.41 19.67 -23.85
N LYS A 2 36.38 19.65 -22.93
CA LYS A 2 36.85 18.41 -22.28
C LYS A 2 35.89 18.12 -21.13
N TYR A 3 35.10 17.04 -21.23
CA TYR A 3 34.35 16.55 -20.10
C TYR A 3 35.33 15.88 -19.13
N SER A 4 35.44 16.40 -17.91
CA SER A 4 36.14 15.70 -16.83
C SER A 4 35.21 14.64 -16.26
N TYR A 5 35.56 13.37 -16.42
CA TYR A 5 34.85 12.28 -15.77
C TYR A 5 35.19 12.29 -14.27
N VAL A 6 34.22 12.69 -13.45
CA VAL A 6 34.33 12.53 -12.00
C VAL A 6 33.99 11.08 -11.67
N GLN A 7 34.97 10.33 -11.19
CA GLN A 7 34.73 8.97 -10.70
C GLN A 7 33.93 9.04 -9.39
N LEU A 8 32.89 8.21 -9.27
CA LEU A 8 32.04 8.16 -8.08
C LEU A 8 32.85 7.89 -6.80
N SER A 9 33.93 7.10 -6.92
CA SER A 9 34.88 6.78 -5.84
C SER A 9 35.58 8.01 -5.25
N HIS A 10 35.71 9.10 -6.00
CA HIS A 10 36.39 10.32 -5.55
C HIS A 10 35.47 11.29 -4.82
N LEU A 11 34.15 11.07 -4.88
CA LEU A 11 33.19 11.91 -4.16
C LEU A 11 33.22 11.56 -2.66
N PRO A 12 33.07 12.53 -1.75
CA PRO A 12 32.84 12.27 -0.32
C PRO A 12 31.54 11.49 -0.07
N ASP A 13 31.44 10.82 1.09
CA ASP A 13 30.27 10.00 1.45
C ASP A 13 28.99 10.85 1.46
N GLU A 14 29.05 12.10 1.94
CA GLU A 14 27.92 13.02 2.02
C GLU A 14 27.34 13.35 0.64
N ILE A 15 28.21 13.52 -0.36
CA ILE A 15 27.79 13.79 -1.74
C ILE A 15 27.17 12.53 -2.35
N LEU A 16 27.74 11.35 -2.07
CA LEU A 16 27.16 10.07 -2.48
C LEU A 16 25.78 9.86 -1.87
N MET A 17 25.59 10.16 -0.58
CA MET A 17 24.30 10.09 0.10
C MET A 17 23.25 10.98 -0.58
N ILE A 18 23.61 12.22 -0.93
CA ILE A 18 22.72 13.16 -1.62
C ILE A 18 22.31 12.61 -3.00
N ILE A 19 23.26 12.08 -3.76
CA ILE A 19 22.99 11.50 -5.09
C ILE A 19 22.09 10.27 -4.95
N PHE A 20 22.45 9.34 -4.07
CA PHE A 20 21.75 8.07 -3.89
C PHE A 20 20.34 8.25 -3.34
N LYS A 21 20.10 9.27 -2.51
CA LYS A 21 18.75 9.61 -2.01
C LYS A 21 17.78 10.03 -3.13
N LYS A 22 18.29 10.39 -4.31
CA LYS A 22 17.47 10.70 -5.49
C LYS A 22 17.13 9.45 -6.32
N LEU A 23 17.72 8.30 -6.01
CA LEU A 23 17.49 7.03 -6.72
C LEU A 23 16.44 6.18 -5.99
N HIS A 24 15.78 5.30 -6.73
CA HIS A 24 14.91 4.30 -6.13
C HIS A 24 15.73 3.33 -5.25
N ASN A 25 15.26 3.12 -4.02
CA ASN A 25 15.93 2.31 -3.01
C ASN A 25 16.25 0.88 -3.51
N ILE A 26 15.36 0.27 -4.30
CA ILE A 26 15.58 -1.09 -4.87
C ILE A 26 16.81 -1.10 -5.76
N SER A 27 16.82 -0.22 -6.76
CA SER A 27 17.89 -0.15 -7.74
C SER A 27 19.21 0.19 -7.06
N LEU A 28 19.17 1.06 -6.06
CA LEU A 28 20.32 1.41 -5.25
C LEU A 28 20.87 0.20 -4.49
N LEU A 29 20.06 -0.43 -3.63
CA LEU A 29 20.49 -1.54 -2.78
C LEU A 29 20.94 -2.74 -3.61
N TYR A 30 20.21 -3.07 -4.67
CA TYR A 30 20.57 -4.14 -5.61
C TYR A 30 21.94 -3.89 -6.29
N SER A 31 22.25 -2.62 -6.57
CA SER A 31 23.48 -2.23 -7.29
C SER A 31 24.66 -1.99 -6.36
N LEU A 32 24.45 -1.58 -5.11
CA LEU A 32 25.53 -1.22 -4.18
C LEU A 32 25.99 -2.38 -3.32
N ILE A 33 25.07 -3.23 -2.86
CA ILE A 33 25.39 -4.32 -1.94
C ILE A 33 26.29 -5.34 -2.63
N GLY A 34 27.46 -5.57 -2.02
CA GLY A 34 28.49 -6.49 -2.49
C GLY A 34 29.55 -5.84 -3.40
N VAL A 35 29.42 -4.56 -3.77
CA VAL A 35 30.37 -3.91 -4.69
C VAL A 35 31.66 -3.46 -4.00
N SER A 36 31.56 -2.80 -2.84
CA SER A 36 32.73 -2.41 -2.06
C SER A 36 32.38 -2.19 -0.60
N LYS A 37 33.36 -2.31 0.30
CA LYS A 37 33.15 -2.07 1.74
C LYS A 37 32.55 -0.69 2.03
N ARG A 38 33.02 0.33 1.30
CA ARG A 38 32.56 1.72 1.46
C ARG A 38 31.10 1.88 1.01
N LEU A 39 30.76 1.38 -0.18
CA LEU A 39 29.38 1.45 -0.70
C LEU A 39 28.41 0.58 0.11
N ASN A 40 28.86 -0.57 0.62
CA ASN A 40 28.06 -1.39 1.53
C ASN A 40 27.72 -0.62 2.80
N LYS A 41 28.69 0.08 3.41
CA LYS A 41 28.44 0.92 4.59
C LYS A 41 27.34 1.95 4.32
N ILE A 42 27.40 2.60 3.16
CA ILE A 42 26.40 3.58 2.72
C ILE A 42 25.04 2.92 2.49
N ALA A 43 24.99 1.79 1.78
CA ALA A 43 23.74 1.07 1.48
C ALA A 43 23.03 0.56 2.74
N HIS A 44 23.78 0.32 3.82
CA HIS A 44 23.25 -0.11 5.12
C HIS A 44 22.78 1.05 6.01
N ASP A 45 22.86 2.30 5.54
CA ASP A 45 22.36 3.45 6.30
C ASP A 45 20.82 3.41 6.42
N SER A 46 20.32 3.85 7.57
CA SER A 46 18.88 3.97 7.86
C SER A 46 18.12 4.78 6.81
N ILE A 47 18.78 5.77 6.18
CA ILE A 47 18.20 6.63 5.15
C ILE A 47 17.70 5.82 3.94
N PHE A 48 18.30 4.65 3.66
CA PHE A 48 17.90 3.79 2.54
C PHE A 48 17.17 2.52 2.97
N THR A 49 17.31 2.12 4.24
CA THR A 49 16.86 0.81 4.72
C THR A 49 15.61 0.87 5.59
N ASN A 50 15.33 2.00 6.27
CA ASN A 50 14.15 2.11 7.13
C ASN A 50 12.84 1.98 6.35
N HIS A 51 12.77 2.59 5.17
CA HIS A 51 11.59 2.54 4.31
C HIS A 51 11.92 1.88 2.97
N LEU A 52 11.70 0.57 2.92
CA LEU A 52 11.98 -0.24 1.75
C LEU A 52 10.73 -0.34 0.87
N THR A 53 10.79 0.21 -0.33
CA THR A 53 9.79 -0.08 -1.35
C THR A 53 10.35 -1.15 -2.27
N LEU A 54 9.67 -2.29 -2.44
CA LEU A 54 10.00 -3.37 -3.37
C LEU A 54 9.02 -3.39 -4.55
N LEU A 55 8.77 -2.21 -5.10
CA LEU A 55 7.86 -1.94 -6.21
C LEU A 55 8.54 -1.04 -7.23
N ARG A 56 8.15 -1.18 -8.51
CA ARG A 56 8.54 -0.21 -9.53
C ARG A 56 7.36 0.69 -9.86
N PHE A 57 7.45 1.96 -9.46
CA PHE A 57 6.54 2.99 -9.91
C PHE A 57 6.99 3.52 -11.26
N LEU A 58 6.18 3.31 -12.29
CA LEU A 58 6.36 3.99 -13.57
C LEU A 58 5.29 5.06 -13.72
N PRO A 59 5.67 6.30 -14.09
CA PRO A 59 4.68 7.32 -14.39
C PRO A 59 3.84 6.85 -15.58
N VAL A 60 2.51 6.83 -15.41
CA VAL A 60 1.61 6.60 -16.53
C VAL A 60 1.65 7.86 -17.40
N PRO A 61 1.90 7.75 -18.73
CA PRO A 61 1.77 8.89 -19.62
C PRO A 61 0.36 9.46 -19.46
N LEU A 62 0.25 10.73 -19.07
CA LEU A 62 -1.02 11.43 -18.96
C LEU A 62 -1.65 11.50 -20.36
N ILE A 63 -2.58 10.60 -20.65
CA ILE A 63 -3.41 10.70 -21.86
C ILE A 63 -4.48 11.79 -21.63
N ASP A 64 -4.88 12.05 -20.38
CA ASP A 64 -5.88 13.07 -20.02
C ASP A 64 -5.39 14.00 -18.89
N PHE A 65 -5.38 15.30 -19.18
CA PHE A 65 -4.87 16.41 -18.34
C PHE A 65 -5.57 16.60 -16.99
N TYR A 66 -6.65 15.87 -16.71
CA TYR A 66 -7.47 16.02 -15.49
C TYR A 66 -7.24 14.92 -14.45
N THR A 67 -6.30 14.00 -14.69
CA THR A 67 -6.01 12.93 -13.74
C THR A 67 -4.74 13.24 -12.94
N LEU A 68 -4.81 13.09 -11.61
CA LEU A 68 -3.64 13.07 -10.73
C LEU A 68 -2.59 12.10 -11.32
N PRO A 69 -1.28 12.38 -11.19
CA PRO A 69 -0.23 11.50 -11.71
C PRO A 69 -0.42 10.10 -11.14
N ARG A 70 -0.96 9.19 -11.96
CA ARG A 70 -1.11 7.79 -11.61
C ARG A 70 0.23 7.13 -11.89
N TYR A 71 0.71 6.37 -10.92
CA TYR A 71 1.83 5.48 -11.13
C TYR A 71 1.27 4.10 -11.40
N SER A 72 1.74 3.47 -12.47
CA SER A 72 1.56 2.04 -12.62
C SER A 72 2.60 1.36 -11.75
N VAL A 73 2.13 0.49 -10.87
CA VAL A 73 2.97 -0.40 -10.08
C VAL A 73 3.26 -1.62 -10.93
N TYR A 74 4.54 -1.81 -11.26
CA TYR A 74 5.00 -2.99 -11.99
C TYR A 74 5.69 -3.97 -11.05
N PRO A 75 5.45 -5.28 -11.22
CA PRO A 75 6.13 -6.31 -10.48
C PRO A 75 7.64 -6.25 -10.70
N LEU A 76 8.39 -6.60 -9.66
CA LEU A 76 9.81 -6.89 -9.82
C LEU A 76 9.97 -8.24 -10.53
N SER A 77 11.04 -8.40 -11.31
CA SER A 77 11.34 -9.71 -11.87
C SER A 77 11.70 -10.70 -10.76
N ASP A 78 11.37 -11.98 -10.94
CA ASP A 78 11.66 -13.02 -9.95
C ASP A 78 13.13 -13.05 -9.54
N THR A 79 14.03 -12.83 -10.48
CA THR A 79 15.48 -12.74 -10.25
C THR A 79 15.89 -11.63 -9.28
N ILE A 80 15.18 -10.49 -9.32
CA ILE A 80 15.42 -9.39 -8.38
C ILE A 80 14.87 -9.78 -7.02
N VAL A 81 13.63 -10.30 -6.96
CA VAL A 81 12.98 -10.73 -5.71
C VAL A 81 13.80 -11.81 -5.01
N ASP A 82 14.27 -12.84 -5.72
CA ASP A 82 15.09 -13.92 -5.18
C ASP A 82 16.38 -13.42 -4.55
N ARG A 83 17.07 -12.51 -5.24
CA ARG A 83 18.29 -11.91 -4.69
C ARG A 83 17.99 -11.05 -3.46
N PHE A 84 16.89 -10.32 -3.46
CA PHE A 84 16.47 -9.57 -2.29
C PHE A 84 16.22 -10.50 -1.10
N CYS A 85 15.44 -11.56 -1.29
CA CYS A 85 15.09 -12.52 -0.24
C CYS A 85 16.31 -13.26 0.30
N SER A 86 17.18 -13.74 -0.57
CA SER A 86 18.31 -14.60 -0.17
C SER A 86 19.56 -13.86 0.32
N GLN A 87 19.74 -12.60 -0.06
CA GLN A 87 20.98 -11.85 0.24
C GLN A 87 20.68 -10.53 0.95
N ILE A 88 19.93 -9.64 0.31
CA ILE A 88 19.83 -8.25 0.77
C ILE A 88 19.00 -8.15 2.05
N LEU A 89 17.81 -8.76 2.08
CA LEU A 89 16.91 -8.69 3.23
C LEU A 89 17.52 -9.34 4.47
N VAL A 90 18.28 -10.42 4.30
CA VAL A 90 19.01 -11.05 5.40
C VAL A 90 19.98 -10.08 6.08
N GLU A 91 20.61 -9.17 5.32
CA GLU A 91 21.54 -8.18 5.87
C GLU A 91 20.86 -6.97 6.53
N ILE A 92 19.69 -6.54 6.04
CA ILE A 92 19.07 -5.26 6.44
C ILE A 92 17.73 -5.39 7.19
N HIS A 93 17.18 -6.59 7.36
CA HIS A 93 15.83 -6.79 7.92
C HIS A 93 15.58 -6.11 9.26
N ASN A 94 16.60 -6.05 10.13
CA ASN A 94 16.51 -5.42 11.43
C ASN A 94 16.45 -3.88 11.37
N LYS A 95 16.61 -3.26 10.21
CA LYS A 95 16.49 -1.82 10.01
C LYS A 95 15.20 -1.42 9.33
N ILE A 96 14.48 -2.37 8.72
CA ILE A 96 13.27 -2.09 7.97
C ILE A 96 12.14 -1.79 8.95
N GLU A 97 11.65 -0.56 8.93
CA GLU A 97 10.50 -0.08 9.70
C GLU A 97 9.23 -0.04 8.84
N TRP A 98 9.39 0.14 7.53
CA TRP A 98 8.32 0.21 6.56
C TRP A 98 8.66 -0.58 5.30
N LEU A 99 7.72 -1.39 4.83
CA LEU A 99 7.87 -2.23 3.65
C LEU A 99 6.70 -2.04 2.67
N ASN A 100 6.98 -1.63 1.43
CA ASN A 100 5.99 -1.65 0.34
C ASN A 100 6.23 -2.83 -0.58
N VAL A 101 5.20 -3.65 -0.82
CA VAL A 101 5.25 -4.87 -1.62
C VAL A 101 3.98 -5.04 -2.44
N GLU A 102 4.07 -5.92 -3.44
CA GLU A 102 2.92 -6.35 -4.23
C GLU A 102 2.47 -7.75 -3.79
N PRO A 103 1.21 -8.15 -4.08
CA PRO A 103 0.67 -9.45 -3.73
C PRO A 103 1.48 -10.64 -4.23
N PHE A 104 2.08 -10.55 -5.42
CA PHE A 104 2.77 -11.71 -6.02
C PHE A 104 4.09 -12.05 -5.34
N SER A 105 4.71 -11.10 -4.64
CA SER A 105 6.00 -11.28 -3.98
C SER A 105 5.93 -11.21 -2.45
N ILE A 106 4.77 -10.83 -1.89
CA ILE A 106 4.59 -10.66 -0.43
C ILE A 106 4.95 -11.90 0.36
N GLU A 107 4.53 -13.10 -0.07
CA GLU A 107 4.83 -14.35 0.63
C GLU A 107 6.32 -14.59 0.70
N ARG A 108 7.00 -14.54 -0.44
CA ARG A 108 8.45 -14.71 -0.52
C ARG A 108 9.19 -13.69 0.34
N ILE A 109 8.76 -12.43 0.32
CA ILE A 109 9.43 -11.35 1.04
C ILE A 109 9.18 -11.44 2.55
N LEU A 110 7.94 -11.65 2.98
CA LEU A 110 7.58 -11.73 4.40
C LEU A 110 8.12 -13.00 5.06
N LEU A 111 8.23 -14.11 4.31
CA LEU A 111 8.80 -15.37 4.82
C LEU A 111 10.34 -15.44 4.69
N ALA A 112 10.99 -14.52 3.97
CA ALA A 112 12.44 -14.55 3.77
C ALA A 112 13.24 -14.38 5.08
N THR A 113 12.72 -13.59 6.03
CA THR A 113 13.41 -13.23 7.27
C THR A 113 12.43 -12.69 8.31
N ASN A 114 12.89 -12.51 9.54
CA ASN A 114 12.14 -11.83 10.59
C ASN A 114 12.36 -10.33 10.51
N TYR A 115 11.31 -9.52 10.61
CA TYR A 115 11.41 -8.05 10.58
C TYR A 115 11.07 -7.45 11.95
N PRO A 116 12.04 -7.38 12.89
CA PRO A 116 11.75 -7.04 14.28
C PRO A 116 11.24 -5.61 14.49
N ASN A 117 11.53 -4.69 13.55
CA ASN A 117 11.18 -3.27 13.65
C ASN A 117 10.08 -2.86 12.66
N LEU A 118 9.51 -3.80 11.90
CA LEU A 118 8.51 -3.49 10.89
C LEU A 118 7.20 -3.06 11.55
N SER A 119 6.89 -1.78 11.42
CA SER A 119 5.69 -1.16 11.99
C SER A 119 4.72 -0.68 10.91
N GLY A 120 5.20 -0.55 9.67
CA GLY A 120 4.43 -0.11 8.52
C GLY A 120 4.48 -1.11 7.37
N LEU A 121 3.32 -1.39 6.77
CA LEU A 121 3.21 -2.25 5.61
C LEU A 121 2.37 -1.55 4.54
N GLY A 122 2.89 -1.51 3.31
CA GLY A 122 2.15 -1.04 2.15
C GLY A 122 1.97 -2.16 1.13
N LEU A 123 0.72 -2.43 0.78
CA LEU A 123 0.34 -3.46 -0.17
C LEU A 123 -0.28 -2.80 -1.38
N TYR A 124 0.38 -2.94 -2.53
CA TYR A 124 0.02 -2.21 -3.74
C TYR A 124 -0.44 -3.13 -4.85
N ASN A 125 -1.27 -2.59 -5.74
CA ASN A 125 -1.76 -3.31 -6.90
C ASN A 125 -2.58 -4.56 -6.53
N ILE A 126 -3.29 -4.52 -5.40
CA ILE A 126 -4.02 -5.69 -4.93
C ILE A 126 -5.33 -5.85 -5.69
N GLN A 127 -5.59 -7.07 -6.16
CA GLN A 127 -6.90 -7.50 -6.64
C GLN A 127 -7.73 -7.98 -5.45
N ILE A 128 -8.99 -7.55 -5.39
CA ILE A 128 -9.88 -7.83 -4.25
C ILE A 128 -10.03 -9.33 -3.98
N GLU A 129 -10.09 -10.17 -5.03
CA GLU A 129 -10.23 -11.62 -4.88
C GLU A 129 -9.02 -12.23 -4.16
N ASN A 130 -7.81 -11.79 -4.51
CA ASN A 130 -6.58 -12.30 -3.91
C ASN A 130 -6.37 -11.78 -2.48
N THR A 131 -6.96 -10.64 -2.13
CA THR A 131 -6.73 -9.99 -0.83
C THR A 131 -7.38 -10.76 0.31
N VAL A 132 -8.58 -11.30 0.09
CA VAL A 132 -9.27 -12.11 1.09
C VAL A 132 -8.44 -13.35 1.43
N HIS A 133 -7.92 -14.04 0.42
CA HIS A 133 -7.03 -15.18 0.60
C HIS A 133 -5.75 -14.78 1.35
N LEU A 134 -5.15 -13.65 0.97
CA LEU A 134 -3.93 -13.13 1.59
C LEU A 134 -4.08 -12.93 3.10
N PHE A 135 -5.17 -12.31 3.54
CA PHE A 135 -5.40 -12.04 4.97
C PHE A 135 -6.07 -13.20 5.73
N SER A 136 -6.57 -14.21 5.02
CA SER A 136 -7.07 -15.45 5.63
C SER A 136 -5.93 -16.44 5.94
N ASP A 137 -4.78 -16.29 5.29
CA ASP A 137 -3.63 -17.15 5.50
C ASP A 137 -2.90 -16.80 6.80
N GLU A 138 -3.07 -17.64 7.81
CA GLU A 138 -2.39 -17.49 9.11
C GLU A 138 -0.88 -17.73 9.03
N THR A 139 -0.39 -18.39 7.98
CA THR A 139 1.04 -18.69 7.83
C THR A 139 1.83 -17.49 7.32
N LEU A 140 1.20 -16.64 6.51
CA LEU A 140 1.83 -15.47 5.90
C LEU A 140 2.15 -14.38 6.93
N PHE A 141 1.18 -14.09 7.79
CA PHE A 141 1.31 -13.08 8.84
C PHE A 141 1.60 -13.76 10.18
N SER A 142 2.87 -13.92 10.54
CA SER A 142 3.23 -14.48 11.84
C SER A 142 2.61 -13.66 13.00
N CYS A 143 2.36 -14.30 14.15
CA CYS A 143 1.84 -13.59 15.34
C CYS A 143 2.69 -12.36 15.71
N THR A 144 4.00 -12.41 15.49
CA THR A 144 4.90 -11.28 15.70
C THR A 144 4.55 -10.12 14.76
N LEU A 145 4.45 -10.39 13.46
CA LEU A 145 4.17 -9.37 12.45
C LEU A 145 2.75 -8.78 12.61
N LYS A 146 1.75 -9.64 12.88
CA LYS A 146 0.36 -9.24 13.19
C LYS A 146 0.28 -8.18 14.29
N ASN A 147 1.09 -8.34 15.33
CA ASN A 147 1.11 -7.42 16.47
C ASN A 147 2.05 -6.22 16.29
N GLN A 148 2.96 -6.23 15.32
CA GLN A 148 3.90 -5.13 15.09
C GLN A 148 3.35 -4.06 14.14
N ILE A 149 2.55 -4.46 13.15
CA ILE A 149 1.99 -3.53 12.17
C ILE A 149 1.01 -2.57 12.85
N SER A 150 1.40 -1.30 12.87
CA SER A 150 0.61 -0.19 13.39
C SER A 150 0.11 0.75 12.29
N SER A 151 0.69 0.66 11.10
CA SER A 151 0.27 1.41 9.91
C SER A 151 0.17 0.49 8.70
N LEU A 152 -0.96 0.55 8.01
CA LEU A 152 -1.22 -0.23 6.81
C LEU A 152 -1.63 0.69 5.66
N VAL A 153 -1.05 0.48 4.48
CA VAL A 153 -1.50 1.05 3.21
C VAL A 153 -2.00 -0.09 2.33
N ILE A 154 -3.20 0.05 1.78
CA ILE A 154 -3.76 -0.86 0.78
C ILE A 154 -4.09 -0.02 -0.44
N ASP A 155 -3.49 -0.36 -1.57
CA ASP A 155 -3.77 0.24 -2.87
C ASP A 155 -4.30 -0.83 -3.82
N MET A 156 -5.59 -0.68 -4.16
CA MET A 156 -6.33 -1.63 -4.98
C MET A 156 -6.27 -1.27 -6.47
N ASN A 157 -5.98 -2.27 -7.29
CA ASN A 157 -6.00 -2.13 -8.73
C ASN A 157 -7.41 -2.33 -9.30
N PRO A 158 -7.93 -1.41 -10.13
CA PRO A 158 -9.27 -1.48 -10.70
C PRO A 158 -9.41 -2.51 -11.83
N LEU A 159 -8.33 -3.15 -12.27
CA LEU A 159 -8.29 -3.98 -13.49
C LEU A 159 -8.98 -5.36 -13.39
N GLY A 160 -9.73 -5.68 -12.34
CA GLY A 160 -10.48 -6.94 -12.25
C GLY A 160 -11.93 -6.85 -12.78
N GLU A 161 -12.57 -7.98 -13.07
CA GLU A 161 -13.98 -8.08 -13.49
C GLU A 161 -14.97 -7.64 -12.39
N GLN A 162 -16.06 -6.98 -12.78
CA GLN A 162 -16.99 -6.25 -11.88
C GLN A 162 -17.97 -7.13 -11.08
N ILE A 163 -17.98 -8.46 -11.23
CA ILE A 163 -19.26 -9.21 -11.12
C ILE A 163 -19.66 -9.69 -9.69
N SER A 164 -18.88 -9.51 -8.60
CA SER A 164 -19.36 -9.91 -7.26
C SER A 164 -18.67 -9.26 -6.04
N ARG A 165 -18.55 -7.93 -6.00
CA ARG A 165 -17.57 -7.26 -5.11
C ARG A 165 -18.05 -6.74 -3.75
N GLU A 166 -19.35 -6.56 -3.53
CA GLU A 166 -19.85 -5.93 -2.29
C GLU A 166 -19.48 -6.74 -1.03
N ASN A 167 -19.67 -8.05 -1.05
CA ASN A 167 -19.32 -8.92 0.07
C ASN A 167 -17.81 -8.98 0.36
N ASN A 168 -16.97 -8.78 -0.65
CA ASN A 168 -15.52 -8.98 -0.51
C ASN A 168 -14.84 -7.81 0.21
N ASN A 169 -15.36 -6.58 0.07
CA ASN A 169 -14.80 -5.42 0.78
C ASN A 169 -15.03 -5.53 2.30
N ALA A 170 -16.27 -5.82 2.71
CA ALA A 170 -16.62 -5.99 4.11
C ALA A 170 -15.83 -7.13 4.76
N LEU A 171 -15.68 -8.24 4.03
CA LEU A 171 -14.86 -9.38 4.43
C LEU A 171 -13.37 -9.00 4.56
N LEU A 172 -12.84 -8.24 3.60
CA LEU A 172 -11.46 -7.76 3.63
C LEU A 172 -11.18 -6.93 4.88
N PHE A 173 -12.00 -5.92 5.19
CA PHE A 173 -11.80 -5.11 6.38
C PHE A 173 -11.90 -5.94 7.66
N THR A 174 -12.84 -6.89 7.70
CA THR A 174 -12.92 -7.86 8.80
C THR A 174 -11.58 -8.57 8.96
N HIS A 175 -11.03 -9.13 7.87
CA HIS A 175 -9.74 -9.80 7.91
C HIS A 175 -8.57 -8.88 8.31
N ILE A 176 -8.52 -7.66 7.80
CA ILE A 176 -7.49 -6.67 8.17
C ILE A 176 -7.53 -6.42 9.68
N PHE A 177 -8.72 -6.15 10.24
CA PHE A 177 -8.85 -5.82 11.66
C PHE A 177 -8.70 -7.03 12.58
N THR A 178 -9.04 -8.25 12.13
CA THR A 178 -8.68 -9.47 12.87
C THR A 178 -7.19 -9.78 12.81
N THR A 179 -6.54 -9.45 11.70
CA THR A 179 -5.12 -9.78 11.47
C THR A 179 -4.20 -8.80 12.17
N PHE A 180 -4.47 -7.50 12.13
CA PHE A 180 -3.62 -6.47 12.72
C PHE A 180 -4.27 -5.83 13.94
N THR A 181 -4.06 -6.44 15.10
CA THR A 181 -4.66 -6.03 16.38
C THR A 181 -4.17 -4.67 16.88
N ASN A 182 -2.97 -4.25 16.47
CA ASN A 182 -2.34 -2.99 16.87
C ASN A 182 -2.43 -1.90 15.77
N LEU A 183 -3.26 -2.10 14.76
CA LEU A 183 -3.41 -1.18 13.64
C LEU A 183 -4.00 0.17 14.10
N ARG A 184 -3.19 1.24 14.00
CA ARG A 184 -3.58 2.61 14.36
C ARG A 184 -3.92 3.47 13.16
N VAL A 185 -3.25 3.24 12.04
CA VAL A 185 -3.40 4.01 10.80
C VAL A 185 -3.73 3.07 9.65
N LEU A 186 -4.83 3.33 8.96
CA LEU A 186 -5.19 2.61 7.74
C LEU A 186 -5.36 3.61 6.59
N ASN A 187 -4.54 3.46 5.55
CA ASN A 187 -4.69 4.15 4.28
C ASN A 187 -5.25 3.17 3.26
N PHE A 188 -6.41 3.49 2.71
CA PHE A 188 -7.12 2.66 1.76
C PHE A 188 -7.33 3.46 0.47
N HIS A 189 -6.67 3.02 -0.60
CA HIS A 189 -6.75 3.62 -1.91
C HIS A 189 -7.52 2.67 -2.84
N THR A 190 -8.62 3.16 -3.39
CA THR A 190 -9.35 2.45 -4.44
C THR A 190 -9.63 3.42 -5.58
N THR A 191 -9.32 2.98 -6.80
CA THR A 191 -9.54 3.80 -8.00
C THR A 191 -10.76 3.34 -8.81
N GLU A 192 -11.60 2.47 -8.23
CA GLU A 192 -12.79 1.97 -8.88
C GLU A 192 -13.91 3.02 -8.93
N ASN A 193 -14.55 3.08 -10.10
CA ASN A 193 -15.74 3.90 -10.36
C ASN A 193 -17.04 3.27 -9.84
N SER A 194 -16.99 2.04 -9.32
CA SER A 194 -18.18 1.32 -8.91
C SER A 194 -18.81 2.02 -7.71
N VAL A 195 -20.07 2.41 -7.93
CA VAL A 195 -20.99 3.04 -6.96
C VAL A 195 -21.43 2.05 -5.87
N GLN A 196 -20.90 0.83 -5.89
CA GLN A 196 -21.34 -0.29 -5.07
C GLN A 196 -20.51 -0.39 -3.81
N TYR A 197 -20.93 0.48 -2.90
CA TYR A 197 -20.94 0.38 -1.45
C TYR A 197 -19.83 -0.46 -0.82
N LEU A 198 -18.98 0.25 -0.09
CA LEU A 198 -18.51 -0.19 1.22
C LEU A 198 -19.72 -0.44 2.15
N SER A 199 -20.61 -1.37 1.80
CA SER A 199 -21.67 -1.84 2.68
C SER A 199 -21.02 -2.82 3.65
N PHE A 200 -20.27 -2.30 4.62
CA PHE A 200 -19.83 -3.08 5.79
C PHE A 200 -21.01 -3.65 6.63
N PHE A 201 -22.24 -3.63 6.13
CA PHE A 201 -23.45 -3.34 6.91
C PHE A 201 -24.61 -4.31 6.73
N GLU A 202 -24.56 -5.25 5.77
CA GLU A 202 -25.61 -6.28 5.71
C GLU A 202 -25.33 -7.49 6.61
N SER A 203 -24.10 -7.60 7.14
CA SER A 203 -23.77 -8.59 8.17
C SER A 203 -23.37 -7.90 9.48
N PRO A 204 -23.79 -8.43 10.64
CA PRO A 204 -23.36 -7.94 11.95
C PRO A 204 -21.88 -8.29 12.13
N ILE A 205 -20.99 -7.51 11.52
CA ILE A 205 -19.55 -7.65 11.71
C ILE A 205 -19.25 -7.19 13.13
N THR A 206 -18.96 -8.16 13.99
CA THR A 206 -18.60 -8.01 15.40
C THR A 206 -17.16 -7.56 15.61
N VAL A 207 -16.34 -7.55 14.55
CA VAL A 207 -14.92 -7.19 14.65
C VAL A 207 -14.76 -5.69 14.45
N ILE A 208 -14.68 -4.99 15.59
CA ILE A 208 -14.27 -3.60 15.65
C ILE A 208 -12.77 -3.57 15.94
N SER A 209 -11.98 -2.89 15.11
CA SER A 209 -10.61 -2.54 15.54
C SER A 209 -10.72 -1.57 16.70
N SER A 210 -10.30 -2.02 17.87
CA SER A 210 -10.25 -1.21 19.09
C SER A 210 -9.01 -0.33 19.15
N THR A 211 -8.20 -0.25 18.10
CA THR A 211 -6.93 0.49 18.11
C THR A 211 -6.79 1.48 16.95
N LEU A 212 -7.70 1.45 15.96
CA LEU A 212 -7.67 2.35 14.82
C LEU A 212 -7.96 3.80 15.25
N LEU A 213 -7.00 4.69 15.01
CA LEU A 213 -7.07 6.11 15.35
C LEU A 213 -7.24 6.99 14.10
N GLU A 214 -6.68 6.57 12.97
CA GLU A 214 -6.68 7.32 11.71
C GLU A 214 -7.07 6.42 10.54
N LEU A 215 -8.06 6.88 9.77
CA LEU A 215 -8.52 6.23 8.56
C LEU A 215 -8.45 7.23 7.41
N ASN A 216 -7.65 6.90 6.40
CA ASN A 216 -7.48 7.69 5.18
C ASN A 216 -8.05 6.89 4.03
N VAL A 217 -9.15 7.37 3.44
CA VAL A 217 -9.81 6.68 2.33
C VAL A 217 -9.74 7.55 1.09
N TYR A 218 -9.17 7.01 0.02
CA TYR A 218 -9.12 7.63 -1.29
C TYR A 218 -10.11 6.91 -2.18
N LEU A 219 -11.18 7.61 -2.51
CA LEU A 219 -12.32 7.11 -3.25
C LEU A 219 -12.42 7.85 -4.57
N LYS A 220 -12.84 7.16 -5.63
CA LYS A 220 -13.11 7.83 -6.89
C LYS A 220 -14.44 8.60 -6.89
N THR A 221 -15.45 8.14 -6.13
CA THR A 221 -16.79 8.74 -6.08
C THR A 221 -17.34 8.89 -4.66
N SER A 222 -18.25 9.87 -4.46
CA SER A 222 -18.78 10.27 -3.14
C SER A 222 -19.79 9.29 -2.51
N ASN A 223 -20.47 8.47 -3.31
CA ASN A 223 -21.51 7.55 -2.81
C ASN A 223 -20.96 6.48 -1.84
N ASN A 224 -19.65 6.23 -1.89
CA ASN A 224 -18.95 5.23 -1.09
C ASN A 224 -18.59 5.71 0.33
N CYS A 225 -18.74 7.02 0.63
CA CYS A 225 -18.26 7.60 1.89
C CYS A 225 -19.26 7.49 3.06
N LEU A 226 -20.56 7.56 2.80
CA LEU A 226 -21.60 7.73 3.84
C LEU A 226 -21.69 6.55 4.82
N TYR A 227 -21.25 5.37 4.40
CA TYR A 227 -21.36 4.15 5.19
C TYR A 227 -20.18 3.96 6.16
N LEU A 228 -19.01 4.56 5.94
CA LEU A 228 -17.83 4.35 6.80
C LEU A 228 -17.99 4.78 8.27
N LEU A 229 -19.04 5.54 8.61
CA LEU A 229 -19.17 6.32 9.85
C LEU A 229 -20.26 5.84 10.83
N ASP A 230 -20.76 4.61 10.73
CA ASP A 230 -21.84 4.08 11.57
C ASP A 230 -21.40 3.68 13.00
N GLY A 231 -20.58 4.51 13.67
CA GLY A 231 -20.26 4.35 15.11
C GLY A 231 -19.42 3.14 15.51
N ARG A 232 -19.00 2.26 14.58
CA ARG A 232 -18.18 1.09 14.92
C ARG A 232 -16.74 1.42 15.23
N PHE A 233 -16.20 2.53 14.74
CA PHE A 233 -14.84 2.97 15.07
C PHE A 233 -14.84 3.97 16.23
N ASN A 234 -15.19 3.51 17.43
CA ASN A 234 -15.32 4.36 18.62
C ASN A 234 -14.03 5.10 19.03
N GLN A 235 -12.86 4.64 18.57
CA GLN A 235 -11.57 5.28 18.84
C GLN A 235 -11.04 6.14 17.69
N LEU A 236 -11.74 6.16 16.55
CA LEU A 236 -11.31 6.93 15.38
C LEU A 236 -11.29 8.41 15.73
N ARG A 237 -10.12 9.03 15.61
CA ARG A 237 -9.91 10.46 15.87
C ARG A 237 -9.90 11.26 14.58
N ILE A 238 -9.39 10.64 13.52
CA ILE A 238 -9.14 11.30 12.25
C ILE A 238 -9.73 10.43 11.14
N LEU A 239 -10.60 11.03 10.34
CA LEU A 239 -11.08 10.47 9.09
C LEU A 239 -10.75 11.45 7.96
N HIS A 240 -9.82 11.06 7.08
CA HIS A 240 -9.61 11.78 5.84
C HIS A 240 -10.30 11.02 4.71
N VAL A 241 -11.19 11.71 4.00
CA VAL A 241 -11.82 11.17 2.79
C VAL A 241 -11.41 12.06 1.63
N ASN A 242 -10.67 11.48 0.70
CA ASN A 242 -10.30 12.13 -0.55
C ASN A 242 -11.18 11.55 -1.66
N ILE A 243 -11.90 12.42 -2.38
CA ILE A 243 -12.85 12.03 -3.41
C ILE A 243 -12.41 12.67 -4.72
N ASP A 244 -12.05 11.86 -5.72
CA ASP A 244 -11.61 12.37 -7.03
C ASP A 244 -12.77 13.06 -7.78
N PHE A 245 -13.97 12.47 -7.76
CA PHE A 245 -15.13 12.97 -8.51
C PHE A 245 -16.41 12.92 -7.67
N ILE A 246 -17.21 13.98 -7.73
CA ILE A 246 -18.58 13.97 -7.18
C ILE A 246 -19.53 13.74 -8.36
N ILE A 247 -20.05 12.52 -8.48
CA ILE A 247 -21.12 12.23 -9.43
C ILE A 247 -22.44 12.62 -8.76
N ILE A 248 -22.95 13.79 -9.11
CA ILE A 248 -24.31 14.17 -8.76
C ILE A 248 -25.23 13.37 -9.67
N SER A 249 -25.72 12.23 -9.20
CA SER A 249 -26.82 11.53 -9.89
C SER A 249 -27.94 12.56 -10.07
N PRO A 250 -28.45 12.77 -11.30
CA PRO A 250 -29.61 13.63 -11.46
C PRO A 250 -30.69 13.06 -10.57
N LEU A 251 -31.17 13.87 -9.61
CA LEU A 251 -32.34 13.55 -8.82
C LEU A 251 -33.39 13.09 -9.82
N THR A 252 -33.72 11.81 -9.81
CA THR A 252 -34.94 11.31 -10.42
C THR A 252 -36.06 11.93 -9.61
N ILE A 253 -36.41 13.17 -9.97
CA ILE A 253 -37.67 13.79 -9.58
C ILE A 253 -38.70 12.89 -10.23
N ASN A 254 -39.16 11.88 -9.47
CA ASN A 254 -40.38 11.17 -9.78
C ASN A 254 -41.51 12.19 -9.69
N SER A 255 -41.68 12.99 -10.74
CA SER A 255 -42.91 13.72 -10.98
C SER A 255 -43.98 12.68 -11.32
N LYS A 256 -44.49 12.00 -10.29
CA LYS A 256 -45.84 11.47 -10.36
C LYS A 256 -46.74 12.70 -10.49
N VAL A 257 -47.05 13.06 -11.73
CA VAL A 257 -48.21 13.89 -12.04
C VAL A 257 -49.40 13.00 -11.71
N GLU A 258 -49.91 13.10 -10.49
CA GLU A 258 -51.22 12.58 -10.15
C GLU A 258 -52.23 13.40 -10.96
N HIS A 259 -52.72 12.83 -12.06
CA HIS A 259 -53.96 13.28 -12.67
C HIS A 259 -55.08 12.98 -11.67
N PHE A 260 -55.60 14.02 -11.03
CA PHE A 260 -56.91 13.98 -10.40
C PHE A 260 -57.94 14.07 -11.53
N ASP A 261 -58.66 12.97 -11.75
CA ASP A 261 -59.93 12.97 -12.48
C ASP A 261 -61.04 13.63 -11.64
#